data_AF-A0A2T0T5N0-F1
#
_entry.id   AF-A0A2T0T5N0-F1
#
_cell.length_a   1.000
_cell.length_b   1.000
_cell.length_c   1.000
_cell.angle_alpha   90.00
_cell.angle_beta   90.00
_cell.angle_gamma   90.00
#
_symmetry.space_group_name_H-M   'P 1'
#
loop_
_entity.id
_entity.type
_entity.pdbx_description
1 polymer ?
#
loop_
_entity_poly.entity_id
_entity_poly.type
_entity_poly.pdbx_seq_one_letter_code
_entity_poly.pdbx_strand_id
1 'polypeptide(L)'
;MSTIAQAVVPLPRSEEEKRQLMALYEQYGSMAYGIILRIVPQPELAQTVLVDLFATLSIAERANDTEPVSAFIIRMARRKALASRPGSEERSLTSFQPTERNLPKVVFNLAFWHGCHVTEIAARLNIATTDVLRAIRAYVKAFTVA
;
A
#
# COMPACT_ATOMS: atom_id res chain seq x y z
N MET A 1 -29.95 -2.39 -33.25
CA MET A 1 -29.44 -2.85 -31.94
C MET A 1 -27.97 -2.48 -31.85
N SER A 2 -27.65 -1.33 -31.25
CA SER A 2 -26.26 -0.92 -31.01
C SER A 2 -26.14 -0.47 -29.56
N THR A 3 -25.51 -1.32 -28.77
CA THR A 3 -25.18 -1.14 -27.37
C THR A 3 -24.04 -0.12 -27.29
N ILE A 4 -24.35 1.12 -26.91
CA ILE A 4 -23.34 2.13 -26.61
C ILE A 4 -22.83 1.85 -25.20
N ALA A 5 -21.55 1.49 -25.11
CA ALA A 5 -20.81 1.43 -23.87
C ALA A 5 -20.92 2.78 -23.15
N GLN A 6 -21.62 2.79 -22.02
CA GLN A 6 -21.58 3.90 -21.07
C GLN A 6 -20.16 3.98 -20.50
N ALA A 7 -19.37 4.88 -21.07
CA ALA A 7 -18.21 5.44 -20.38
C ALA A 7 -18.74 6.15 -19.13
N VAL A 8 -18.38 5.63 -17.95
CA VAL A 8 -18.57 6.30 -16.66
C VAL A 8 -17.67 7.54 -16.67
N VAL A 9 -18.23 8.64 -17.19
CA VAL A 9 -17.67 9.98 -17.04
C VAL A 9 -17.82 10.33 -15.55
N PRO A 10 -16.73 10.65 -14.82
CA PRO A 10 -16.85 11.15 -13.47
C PRO A 10 -17.68 12.44 -13.49
N LEU A 11 -18.78 12.48 -12.74
CA LEU A 11 -19.62 13.66 -12.60
C LEU A 11 -18.76 14.90 -12.31
N PRO A 12 -19.07 16.07 -12.93
CA PRO A 12 -18.33 17.30 -12.65
C PRO A 12 -18.52 17.65 -11.17
N ARG A 13 -17.43 17.62 -10.40
CA ARG A 13 -17.44 18.12 -9.01
C ARG A 13 -18.01 19.52 -9.00
N SER A 14 -18.98 19.74 -8.12
CA SER A 14 -19.56 21.05 -7.91
C SER A 14 -18.47 22.04 -7.49
N GLU A 15 -18.57 23.29 -7.95
CA GLU A 15 -17.60 24.35 -7.63
C GLU A 15 -17.44 24.55 -6.11
N GLU A 16 -18.48 24.24 -5.36
CA GLU A 16 -18.48 24.25 -3.90
C GLU A 16 -17.60 23.14 -3.30
N GLU A 17 -17.66 21.91 -3.83
CA GLU A 17 -16.76 20.83 -3.41
C GLU A 17 -15.30 21.16 -3.70
N LYS A 18 -15.01 21.81 -4.84
CA LYS A 18 -13.64 22.24 -5.16
C LYS A 18 -13.12 23.26 -4.17
N ARG A 19 -13.93 24.27 -3.80
CA ARG A 19 -13.55 25.28 -2.79
C ARG A 19 -13.32 24.64 -1.42
N GLN A 20 -14.18 23.72 -1.02
CA GLN A 20 -14.02 23.00 0.25
C GLN A 20 -12.78 22.10 0.24
N LEU A 21 -12.47 21.42 -0.87
CA LEU A 21 -11.25 20.63 -1.01
C LEU A 21 -9.99 21.51 -0.93
N MET A 22 -10.00 22.70 -1.54
CA MET A 22 -8.89 23.65 -1.42
C MET A 22 -8.69 24.09 0.03
N ALA A 23 -9.75 24.43 0.76
CA ALA A 23 -9.66 24.79 2.17
C ALA A 23 -9.09 23.64 3.03
N LEU A 24 -9.50 22.39 2.76
CA LEU A 24 -8.95 21.22 3.43
C LEU A 24 -7.48 20.97 3.09
N TYR A 25 -7.08 21.24 1.84
CA TYR A 25 -5.70 21.14 1.42
C TYR A 25 -4.82 22.17 2.13
N GLU A 26 -5.25 23.42 2.22
CA GLU A 26 -4.52 24.47 2.96
C GLU A 26 -4.39 24.13 4.45
N GLN A 27 -5.47 23.61 5.06
CA GLN A 27 -5.49 23.33 6.49
C GLN A 27 -4.75 22.05 6.88
N TYR A 28 -4.85 20.99 6.07
CA TYR A 28 -4.38 19.65 6.42
C TYR A 28 -3.31 19.09 5.48
N GLY A 29 -2.95 19.79 4.41
CA GLY A 29 -1.96 19.33 3.43
C GLY A 29 -0.60 19.03 4.04
N SER A 30 -0.10 19.92 4.90
CA SER A 30 1.19 19.74 5.60
C SER A 30 1.16 18.53 6.55
N MET A 31 0.06 18.36 7.29
CA MET A 31 -0.13 17.23 8.20
C MET A 31 -0.23 15.91 7.45
N ALA A 32 -1.04 15.85 6.40
CA ALA A 32 -1.21 14.67 5.56
C ALA A 32 0.14 14.31 4.89
N TYR A 33 0.85 15.29 4.35
CA TYR A 33 2.17 15.09 3.76
C TYR A 33 3.18 14.52 4.76
N GLY A 34 3.25 15.07 5.97
CA GLY A 34 4.14 14.56 7.01
C GLY A 34 3.83 13.11 7.41
N ILE A 35 2.56 12.72 7.42
CA ILE A 35 2.15 11.33 7.70
C ILE A 35 2.52 10.41 6.54
N ILE A 36 2.28 10.84 5.31
CA ILE A 36 2.64 10.08 4.10
C ILE A 36 4.15 9.89 4.06
N LEU A 37 4.95 10.94 4.32
CA LEU A 37 6.41 10.89 4.29
C LEU A 37 7.00 9.93 5.34
N ARG A 38 6.35 9.79 6.50
CA ARG A 38 6.74 8.80 7.53
C ARG A 38 6.52 7.35 7.07
N ILE A 39 5.60 7.12 6.14
CA ILE A 39 5.25 5.79 5.62
C ILE A 39 6.02 5.48 4.33
N VAL A 40 6.13 6.50 3.48
CA VAL A 40 6.89 6.49 2.24
C VAL A 40 8.01 7.54 2.36
N PRO A 41 9.23 7.14 2.73
CA PRO A 41 10.36 8.06 2.89
C PRO A 41 10.97 8.44 1.52
N GLN A 42 10.12 8.78 0.56
CA GLN A 42 10.49 9.29 -0.77
C GLN A 42 9.63 10.53 -1.05
N PRO A 43 10.23 11.73 -1.12
CA PRO A 43 9.47 12.99 -1.17
C PRO A 43 8.62 13.10 -2.45
N GLU A 44 9.16 12.67 -3.59
CA GLU A 44 8.49 12.68 -4.88
C GLU A 44 7.22 11.82 -4.85
N LEU A 45 7.35 10.57 -4.38
CA LEU A 45 6.22 9.65 -4.27
C LEU A 45 5.21 10.11 -3.22
N ALA A 46 5.68 10.63 -2.08
CA ALA A 46 4.80 11.18 -1.04
C ALA A 46 3.94 12.34 -1.56
N GLN A 47 4.51 13.20 -2.42
CA GLN A 47 3.78 14.29 -3.03
C GLN A 47 2.75 13.82 -4.05
N THR A 48 3.08 12.81 -4.87
CA THR A 48 2.10 12.17 -5.77
C THR A 48 0.92 11.59 -4.98
N VAL A 49 1.19 10.91 -3.87
CA VAL A 49 0.17 10.30 -3.00
C VAL A 49 -0.70 11.34 -2.32
N LEU A 50 -0.12 12.49 -1.95
CA LEU A 50 -0.87 13.61 -1.39
C LEU A 50 -1.84 14.19 -2.43
N VAL A 51 -1.37 14.45 -3.65
CA VAL A 51 -2.22 14.96 -4.74
C VAL A 51 -3.34 13.96 -5.02
N ASP A 52 -3.00 12.68 -5.12
CA ASP A 52 -3.96 11.60 -5.36
C ASP A 52 -4.98 11.46 -4.21
N LEU A 53 -4.56 11.67 -2.96
CA LEU A 53 -5.46 11.68 -1.79
C LEU A 53 -6.58 12.72 -1.96
N PHE A 54 -6.23 13.98 -2.18
CA PHE A 54 -7.19 15.06 -2.37
C PHE A 54 -7.94 14.95 -3.71
N ALA A 55 -7.32 14.35 -4.73
CA ALA A 55 -7.99 14.03 -5.98
C ALA A 55 -9.05 12.94 -5.81
N THR A 56 -8.98 12.06 -4.82
CA THR A 56 -10.01 11.02 -4.56
C THR A 56 -10.93 11.34 -3.38
N LEU A 57 -10.65 12.40 -2.63
CA LEU A 57 -11.38 12.72 -1.42
C LEU A 57 -12.80 13.14 -1.77
N SER A 58 -13.79 12.38 -1.30
CA SER A 58 -15.20 12.68 -1.48
C SER A 58 -15.76 13.30 -0.20
N ILE A 59 -16.22 14.55 -0.30
CA ILE A 59 -16.84 15.26 0.84
C ILE A 59 -18.18 14.60 1.21
N ALA A 60 -18.87 13.97 0.24
CA ALA A 60 -20.10 13.23 0.48
C ALA A 60 -19.90 12.01 1.39
N GLU A 61 -18.75 11.32 1.29
CA GLU A 61 -18.42 10.20 2.19
C GLU A 61 -18.19 10.67 3.62
N ARG A 62 -17.69 11.90 3.80
CA ARG A 62 -17.51 12.53 5.11
C ARG A 62 -18.84 12.89 5.78
N ALA A 63 -19.87 13.26 5.01
CA ALA A 63 -21.16 13.65 5.57
C ALA A 63 -21.84 12.54 6.39
N ASN A 64 -21.44 11.29 6.16
CA ASN A 64 -21.98 10.11 6.85
C ASN A 64 -21.20 9.72 8.12
N ASP A 65 -20.06 10.37 8.41
CA ASP A 65 -19.17 9.98 9.50
C ASP A 65 -19.15 11.06 10.60
N THR A 66 -19.37 10.66 11.85
CA THR A 66 -19.28 11.55 13.04
C THR A 66 -17.82 11.88 13.40
N GLU A 67 -16.86 11.32 12.68
CA GLU A 67 -15.43 11.49 12.95
C GLU A 67 -14.96 12.93 12.67
N PRO A 68 -14.01 13.46 13.46
CA PRO A 68 -13.39 14.74 13.18
C PRO A 68 -12.63 14.67 11.84
N VAL A 69 -12.69 15.77 11.08
CA VAL A 69 -12.11 15.88 9.73
C VAL A 69 -10.62 15.49 9.68
N SER A 70 -9.88 15.81 10.73
CA SER A 70 -8.47 15.43 10.88
C SER A 70 -8.28 13.91 10.93
N ALA A 71 -9.10 13.18 11.70
CA ALA A 71 -9.01 11.72 11.81
C ALA A 71 -9.32 11.03 10.46
N PHE A 72 -10.35 11.53 9.75
CA PHE A 72 -10.68 11.06 8.41
C PHE A 72 -9.50 11.23 7.44
N ILE A 73 -8.90 12.42 7.39
CA ILE A 73 -7.75 12.71 6.51
C ILE A 73 -6.54 11.84 6.89
N ILE A 74 -6.26 11.66 8.18
CA ILE A 74 -5.17 10.79 8.65
C ILE A 74 -5.40 9.35 8.20
N ARG A 75 -6.61 8.82 8.37
CA ARG A 75 -7.00 7.46 7.99
C ARG A 75 -6.83 7.25 6.49
N MET A 76 -7.32 8.19 5.68
CA MET A 76 -7.21 8.14 4.23
C MET A 76 -5.76 8.29 3.73
N ALA A 77 -5.00 9.24 4.30
CA ALA A 77 -3.59 9.42 4.00
C ALA A 77 -2.77 8.16 4.31
N ARG A 78 -3.00 7.53 5.46
CA ARG A 78 -2.37 6.25 5.83
C ARG A 78 -2.72 5.14 4.85
N ARG A 79 -4.00 4.97 4.50
CA ARG A 79 -4.46 3.94 3.56
C ARG A 79 -3.78 4.10 2.20
N LYS A 80 -3.73 5.32 1.65
CA LYS A 80 -3.07 5.59 0.37
C LYS A 80 -1.55 5.47 0.44
N ALA A 81 -0.92 5.99 1.49
CA ALA A 81 0.53 5.85 1.68
C ALA A 81 0.96 4.39 1.80
N LEU A 82 0.15 3.55 2.47
CA LEU A 82 0.41 2.12 2.54
C LEU A 82 0.25 1.42 1.19
N ALA A 83 -0.74 1.80 0.39
CA ALA A 83 -0.94 1.23 -0.95
C ALA A 83 0.19 1.60 -1.92
N SER A 84 0.67 2.85 -1.84
CA SER A 84 1.68 3.42 -2.74
C SER A 84 3.13 3.19 -2.29
N ARG A 85 3.32 2.63 -1.08
CA ARG A 85 4.66 2.33 -0.57
C ARG A 85 5.36 1.37 -1.55
N PRO A 86 6.57 1.70 -2.03
CA PRO A 86 7.35 0.78 -2.86
C PRO A 86 7.60 -0.50 -2.04
N GLY A 87 7.12 -1.63 -2.56
CA GLY A 87 7.07 -2.91 -1.84
C GLY A 87 5.69 -3.34 -1.34
N SER A 88 4.64 -2.53 -1.51
CA SER A 88 3.25 -2.90 -1.15
C SER A 88 2.57 -3.72 -2.26
N GLU A 89 2.77 -3.34 -3.52
CA GLU A 89 2.38 -4.19 -4.66
C GLU A 89 3.35 -5.36 -4.90
N GLU A 90 4.62 -5.28 -4.50
CA GLU A 90 5.51 -6.47 -4.51
C GLU A 90 5.21 -7.44 -3.34
N ARG A 91 4.42 -7.01 -2.35
CA ARG A 91 3.78 -7.91 -1.39
C ARG A 91 2.47 -8.50 -1.92
N SER A 92 1.92 -7.96 -3.01
CA SER A 92 1.00 -8.70 -3.87
C SER A 92 1.78 -9.70 -4.70
N LEU A 93 2.07 -10.84 -4.05
CA LEU A 93 2.00 -12.16 -4.67
C LEU A 93 2.81 -12.32 -5.99
N THR A 94 3.98 -12.98 -5.89
CA THR A 94 4.70 -13.74 -6.96
C THR A 94 5.87 -13.15 -7.76
N SER A 95 6.28 -11.87 -7.64
CA SER A 95 7.35 -11.33 -8.53
C SER A 95 8.81 -11.45 -8.01
N PHE A 96 9.08 -12.00 -6.83
CA PHE A 96 10.48 -12.25 -6.45
C PHE A 96 10.95 -13.53 -7.15
N GLN A 97 11.63 -13.40 -8.29
CA GLN A 97 12.48 -14.51 -8.74
C GLN A 97 13.45 -14.81 -7.58
N PRO A 98 13.44 -16.03 -7.03
CA PRO A 98 14.28 -16.36 -5.90
C PRO A 98 15.75 -16.35 -6.36
N THR A 99 16.45 -15.24 -6.13
CA THR A 99 17.91 -15.20 -6.19
C THR A 99 18.47 -15.76 -4.89
N GLU A 100 19.60 -16.47 -4.92
CA GLU A 100 20.23 -17.06 -3.72
C GLU A 100 20.40 -16.07 -2.55
N ARG A 101 20.66 -14.79 -2.86
CA ARG A 101 20.80 -13.72 -1.84
C ARG A 101 19.50 -13.36 -1.12
N ASN A 102 18.35 -13.51 -1.77
CA ASN A 102 17.03 -13.11 -1.25
C ASN A 102 16.16 -14.29 -0.80
N LEU A 103 16.60 -15.52 -1.07
CA LEU A 103 15.89 -16.75 -0.75
C LEU A 103 15.45 -16.85 0.72
N PRO A 104 16.30 -16.53 1.73
CA PRO A 104 15.89 -16.58 3.15
C PRO A 104 14.72 -15.64 3.47
N LYS A 105 14.72 -14.45 2.88
CA LYS A 105 13.70 -13.42 3.13
C LYS A 105 12.37 -13.76 2.44
N VAL A 106 12.42 -14.29 1.22
CA VAL A 106 11.23 -14.72 0.46
C VAL A 106 10.55 -15.91 1.15
N VAL A 107 11.34 -16.93 1.53
CA VAL A 107 10.84 -18.11 2.24
C VAL A 107 10.22 -17.71 3.59
N PHE A 108 10.88 -16.83 4.36
CA PHE A 108 10.33 -16.34 5.62
C PHE A 108 9.00 -15.61 5.40
N ASN A 109 8.90 -14.75 4.39
CA ASN A 109 7.67 -14.01 4.13
C ASN A 109 6.50 -14.92 3.72
N LEU A 110 6.76 -15.97 2.94
CA LEU A 110 5.73 -16.94 2.56
C LEU A 110 5.27 -17.78 3.75
N ALA A 111 6.19 -18.21 4.61
CA ALA A 111 5.86 -19.00 5.78
C ALA A 111 5.13 -18.18 6.86
N PHE A 112 5.65 -17.00 7.22
CA PHE A 112 5.13 -16.20 8.32
C PHE A 112 3.97 -15.29 7.94
N TRP A 113 4.05 -14.58 6.81
CA TRP A 113 2.99 -13.62 6.44
C TRP A 113 1.85 -14.25 5.65
N HIS A 114 2.14 -15.29 4.87
CA HIS A 114 1.13 -15.96 4.03
C HIS A 114 0.64 -17.29 4.61
N GLY A 115 1.24 -17.76 5.70
CA GLY A 115 0.86 -19.03 6.33
C GLY A 115 1.10 -20.27 5.45
N CYS A 116 1.92 -20.15 4.40
CA CYS A 116 2.16 -21.26 3.49
C CYS A 116 2.98 -22.37 4.17
N HIS A 117 2.62 -23.62 3.90
CA HIS A 117 3.37 -24.77 4.40
C HIS A 117 4.68 -24.96 3.61
N VAL A 118 5.68 -25.59 4.25
CA VAL A 118 7.03 -25.79 3.67
C VAL A 118 6.97 -26.51 2.31
N THR A 119 6.06 -27.48 2.15
CA THR A 119 5.83 -28.20 0.89
C THR A 119 5.25 -27.32 -0.20
N GLU A 120 4.35 -26.41 0.15
CA GLU A 120 3.74 -25.45 -0.77
C GLU A 120 4.74 -24.38 -1.21
N ILE A 121 5.62 -23.94 -0.31
CA ILE A 121 6.71 -23.01 -0.61
C ILE A 121 7.73 -23.67 -1.54
N ALA A 122 8.09 -24.93 -1.28
CA ALA A 122 9.00 -25.70 -2.14
C ALA A 122 8.45 -25.84 -3.56
N ALA A 123 7.17 -26.18 -3.69
CA ALA A 123 6.48 -26.28 -4.98
C ALA A 123 6.40 -24.92 -5.71
N ARG A 124 6.09 -23.83 -5.00
CA ARG A 124 5.99 -22.48 -5.58
C ARG A 124 7.34 -21.91 -6.03
N LEU A 125 8.42 -22.23 -5.32
CA LEU A 125 9.76 -21.72 -5.62
C LEU A 125 10.59 -22.69 -6.47
N ASN A 126 10.06 -23.88 -6.79
CA ASN A 126 10.76 -24.96 -7.49
C ASN A 126 12.12 -25.33 -6.83
N ILE A 127 12.13 -25.41 -5.50
CA ILE A 127 13.31 -25.73 -4.68
C ILE A 127 13.04 -26.93 -3.79
N ALA A 128 14.10 -27.60 -3.32
CA ALA A 128 13.95 -28.70 -2.38
C ALA A 128 13.44 -28.22 -1.01
N THR A 129 12.64 -29.06 -0.35
CA THR A 129 12.14 -28.80 1.01
C THR A 129 13.27 -28.58 2.02
N THR A 130 14.42 -29.23 1.82
CA THR A 130 15.64 -29.04 2.61
C THR A 130 16.22 -27.63 2.48
N ASP A 131 16.15 -27.02 1.29
CA ASP A 131 16.63 -25.67 1.04
C ASP A 131 15.69 -24.62 1.64
N VAL A 132 14.37 -24.87 1.65
CA VAL A 132 13.38 -24.06 2.38
C VAL A 132 13.72 -24.01 3.87
N LEU A 133 13.96 -25.17 4.49
CA LEU A 133 14.31 -25.25 5.92
C LEU A 133 15.66 -24.58 6.23
N ARG A 134 16.64 -24.73 5.34
CA ARG A 134 17.94 -24.06 5.44
C ARG A 134 17.78 -22.55 5.37
N ALA A 135 16.94 -22.05 4.46
CA ALA A 135 16.65 -20.63 4.28
C ALA A 135 15.96 -20.02 5.51
N ILE A 136 15.00 -20.72 6.12
CA ILE A 136 14.36 -20.30 7.38
C ILE A 136 15.39 -20.19 8.50
N ARG A 137 16.24 -21.21 8.68
CA ARG A 137 17.29 -21.21 9.72
C ARG A 137 18.30 -20.09 9.50
N ALA A 138 18.72 -19.85 8.26
CA ALA A 138 19.64 -18.77 7.92
C ALA A 138 19.03 -17.39 8.24
N TYR A 139 17.74 -17.20 7.97
CA TYR A 139 17.03 -15.97 8.31
C TYR A 139 16.94 -15.77 9.82
N VAL A 140 16.52 -16.77 10.59
CA VAL A 140 16.45 -16.68 12.07
C VAL A 140 17.84 -16.41 12.68
N LYS A 141 18.90 -17.02 12.14
CA LYS A 141 20.28 -16.75 12.59
C LYS A 141 20.69 -15.30 12.31
N ALA A 142 20.31 -14.74 11.17
CA ALA A 142 20.59 -13.33 10.86
C ALA A 142 19.85 -12.37 11.80
N PHE A 143 18.67 -12.74 12.32
CA PHE A 143 17.91 -11.93 13.27
C PHE A 143 18.35 -12.06 14.73
N THR A 144 19.13 -13.09 15.07
CA THR A 144 19.60 -13.33 16.45
C THR A 144 21.00 -12.80 16.71
N VAL A 145 21.74 -12.42 15.65
CA VAL A 145 23.12 -11.89 15.71
C VAL A 145 23.15 -10.37 15.44
N ALA A 146 22.00 -9.73 15.27
CA ALA A 146 21.84 -8.28 15.17
C ALA A 146 21.39 -7.69 16.50
#